data_AF-K9UCE8-F1
#
_entry.id   AF-K9UCE8-F1
#
_cell.length_a   1.000
_cell.length_b   1.000
_cell.length_c   1.000
_cell.angle_alpha   90.00
_cell.angle_beta   90.00
_cell.angle_gamma   90.00
#
_symmetry.space_group_name_H-M   'P 1'
#
loop_
_entity.id
_entity.type
_entity.pdbx_description
1 polymer ?
#
loop_
_entity_poly.entity_id
_entity_poly.type
_entity_poly.pdbx_seq_one_letter_code
_entity_poly.pdbx_strand_id
1 'polypeptide(L)'
;MAANIAVVYDACVLYPAPLRDLLVQLATTRIFRAKWTELIHDEWTRNLLIKRPDLNANRLARLRVLMNENVPDSLVTDFEQLIPTLELPDPEDRHVLAAAIATNAKIIVTFNLKDFPDVILARHGIVAQHPDVFVGNLIERYPQQVLQSVDTILSRLKNPPQTFDNHLETLANQGLISCVAMLRDLHNNI
;
A
#
# COMPACT_ATOMS: atom_id res chain seq x y z
N MET A 1 9.73 4.50 -21.94
CA MET A 1 9.41 5.06 -20.61
C MET A 1 8.14 4.41 -20.12
N ALA A 2 8.18 3.60 -19.06
CA ALA A 2 6.96 3.08 -18.46
C ALA A 2 6.16 4.28 -17.91
N ALA A 3 4.87 4.36 -18.24
CA ALA A 3 4.00 5.38 -17.67
C ALA A 3 3.97 5.20 -16.15
N ASN A 4 4.53 6.16 -15.42
CA ASN A 4 4.64 6.10 -13.97
C ASN A 4 3.30 6.49 -13.34
N ILE A 5 2.38 5.52 -13.25
CA ILE A 5 1.02 5.72 -12.74
C ILE A 5 1.04 6.09 -11.25
N ALA A 6 0.13 6.97 -10.85
CA ALA A 6 -0.11 7.23 -9.43
C ALA A 6 -1.06 6.18 -8.85
N VAL A 7 -0.76 5.75 -7.62
CA VAL A 7 -1.47 4.70 -6.89
C VAL A 7 -1.71 5.21 -5.47
N VAL A 8 -2.96 5.22 -5.02
CA VAL A 8 -3.28 5.58 -3.63
C VAL A 8 -3.36 4.33 -2.78
N TYR A 9 -2.75 4.38 -1.59
CA TYR A 9 -2.91 3.35 -0.58
C TYR A 9 -4.01 3.73 0.38
N ASP A 10 -4.97 2.82 0.56
CA ASP A 10 -5.95 2.91 1.63
C ASP A 10 -5.29 2.63 3.01
N ALA A 11 -5.86 3.16 4.08
CA ALA A 11 -5.41 2.93 5.45
C ALA A 11 -5.38 1.43 5.80
N CYS A 12 -6.34 0.65 5.28
CA CYS A 12 -6.44 -0.77 5.58
C CYS A 12 -5.22 -1.60 5.12
N VAL A 13 -4.52 -1.19 4.04
CA VAL A 13 -3.33 -1.91 3.55
C VAL A 13 -2.04 -1.43 4.23
N LEU A 14 -2.06 -0.26 4.85
CA LEU A 14 -0.97 0.26 5.67
C LEU A 14 -1.05 -0.20 7.13
N TYR A 15 -2.18 -0.76 7.55
CA TYR A 15 -2.39 -1.25 8.90
C TYR A 15 -1.46 -2.43 9.27
N PRO A 16 -1.43 -3.54 8.52
CA PRO A 16 -0.61 -4.68 8.86
C PRO A 16 0.87 -4.39 8.57
N ALA A 17 1.72 -4.53 9.58
CA ALA A 17 3.13 -4.15 9.46
C ALA A 17 3.88 -4.86 8.31
N PRO A 18 3.70 -6.17 8.06
CA PRO A 18 4.38 -6.84 6.95
C PRO A 18 3.97 -6.30 5.58
N LEU A 19 2.67 -6.07 5.36
CA LEU A 19 2.17 -5.54 4.09
C LEU A 19 2.60 -4.09 3.89
N ARG A 20 2.54 -3.26 4.94
CA ARG A 20 3.03 -1.88 4.88
C ARG A 20 4.50 -1.80 4.49
N ASP A 21 5.36 -2.63 5.09
CA ASP A 21 6.80 -2.65 4.77
C ASP A 21 7.02 -3.03 3.30
N LEU A 22 6.30 -4.04 2.79
CA LEU A 22 6.34 -4.42 1.37
C LEU A 22 5.89 -3.28 0.45
N LEU A 23 4.72 -2.70 0.67
CA LEU A 23 4.15 -1.66 -0.20
C LEU A 23 4.99 -0.38 -0.20
N VAL A 24 5.54 0.01 0.96
CA VAL A 24 6.44 1.16 1.06
C VAL A 24 7.77 0.85 0.39
N GLN A 25 8.35 -0.33 0.61
CA GLN A 25 9.57 -0.75 -0.06
C GLN A 25 9.40 -0.73 -1.59
N LEU A 26 8.30 -1.28 -2.11
CA LEU A 26 7.99 -1.26 -3.54
C LEU A 26 7.86 0.17 -4.07
N ALA A 27 7.25 1.07 -3.29
CA ALA A 27 7.15 2.48 -3.67
C ALA A 27 8.53 3.17 -3.82
N THR A 28 9.53 2.77 -3.02
CA THR A 28 10.90 3.32 -3.15
C THR A 28 11.58 2.98 -4.49
N THR A 29 11.13 1.93 -5.18
CA THR A 29 11.68 1.49 -6.48
C THR A 29 11.25 2.40 -7.64
N ARG A 30 10.25 3.27 -7.43
CA ARG A 30 9.70 4.21 -8.43
C ARG A 30 9.12 3.54 -9.69
N ILE A 31 8.77 2.26 -9.63
CA ILE A 31 8.04 1.56 -10.70
C ILE A 31 6.56 2.01 -10.80
N PHE A 32 6.06 2.67 -9.76
CA PHE A 32 4.83 3.49 -9.70
C PHE A 32 5.04 4.65 -8.71
N ARG A 33 4.10 5.60 -8.64
CA ARG A 33 4.07 6.68 -7.64
C ARG A 33 3.03 6.38 -6.57
N ALA A 34 3.45 5.89 -5.41
CA ALA A 34 2.57 5.72 -4.27
C ALA A 34 2.13 7.08 -3.72
N LYS A 35 0.88 7.17 -3.28
CA LYS A 35 0.24 8.38 -2.75
C LYS A 35 -0.55 8.04 -1.49
N TRP A 36 -0.53 8.93 -0.51
CA TRP A 36 -1.33 8.87 0.71
C TRP A 36 -1.50 10.26 1.32
N THR A 37 -2.41 10.42 2.26
CA THR A 37 -2.72 11.70 2.93
C THR A 37 -2.40 11.60 4.42
N GLU A 38 -2.41 12.75 5.12
CA GLU A 38 -2.35 12.74 6.58
C GLU A 38 -3.58 12.04 7.20
N LEU A 39 -4.76 12.12 6.57
CA LEU A 39 -5.97 11.41 7.01
C LEU A 39 -5.79 9.89 6.95
N ILE A 40 -5.23 9.36 5.86
CA ILE A 40 -4.88 7.95 5.74
C ILE A 40 -3.88 7.56 6.84
N HIS A 41 -2.85 8.38 7.06
CA HIS A 41 -1.87 8.15 8.12
C HIS A 41 -2.51 8.10 9.52
N ASP A 42 -3.37 9.05 9.83
CA ASP A 42 -4.07 9.13 11.10
C ASP A 42 -4.99 7.92 11.29
N GLU A 43 -5.69 7.49 10.25
CA GLU A 43 -6.60 6.36 10.31
C GLU A 43 -5.90 5.04 10.66
N TRP A 44 -4.87 4.64 9.91
CA TRP A 44 -4.21 3.36 10.18
C TRP A 44 -3.43 3.40 11.51
N THR A 45 -2.83 4.54 11.87
CA THR A 45 -2.10 4.66 13.15
C THR A 45 -3.03 4.66 14.35
N ARG A 46 -4.15 5.39 14.29
CA ARG A 46 -5.19 5.39 15.33
C ARG A 46 -5.74 3.99 15.55
N ASN A 47 -6.17 3.32 14.48
CA ASN A 47 -6.70 1.96 14.56
C ASN A 47 -5.67 0.98 15.13
N LEU A 48 -4.38 1.17 14.79
CA LEU A 48 -3.31 0.32 15.30
C LEU A 48 -3.09 0.52 16.80
N LEU A 49 -3.05 1.77 17.28
CA LEU A 49 -2.92 2.09 18.70
C LEU A 49 -4.10 1.61 19.54
N ILE A 50 -5.32 1.66 18.98
CA ILE A 50 -6.52 1.11 19.65
C ILE A 50 -6.38 -0.41 19.83
N LYS A 51 -5.95 -1.15 18.81
CA LYS A 51 -5.82 -2.62 18.89
C LYS A 51 -4.58 -3.07 19.66
N ARG A 52 -3.53 -2.26 19.67
CA ARG A 52 -2.21 -2.56 20.26
C ARG A 52 -1.74 -1.38 21.14
N PRO A 53 -2.39 -1.17 22.31
CA PRO A 53 -2.06 -0.07 23.21
C PRO A 53 -0.65 -0.19 23.81
N ASP A 54 0.00 -1.34 23.69
CA ASP A 54 1.39 -1.58 24.05
C ASP A 54 2.40 -0.89 23.11
N LEU A 55 1.97 -0.44 21.93
CA LEU A 55 2.82 0.24 20.97
C LEU A 55 3.12 1.69 21.38
N ASN A 56 4.34 2.12 21.09
CA ASN A 56 4.77 3.48 21.36
C ASN A 56 4.30 4.43 20.24
N ALA A 57 3.40 5.36 20.56
CA ALA A 57 2.89 6.35 19.61
C ALA A 57 3.99 7.21 18.96
N ASN A 58 5.06 7.57 19.68
CA ASN A 58 6.18 8.32 19.12
C ASN A 58 6.94 7.51 18.06
N ARG A 59 7.00 6.18 18.19
CA ARG A 59 7.59 5.32 17.15
C ARG A 59 6.73 5.30 15.88
N LEU A 60 5.41 5.29 16.01
CA LEU A 60 4.50 5.39 14.86
C LEU A 60 4.56 6.76 14.19
N ALA A 61 4.63 7.84 14.96
CA ALA A 61 4.83 9.19 14.43
C ALA A 61 6.14 9.28 13.62
N ARG A 62 7.25 8.75 14.18
CA ARG A 62 8.52 8.67 13.46
C ARG A 62 8.44 7.81 12.20
N LEU A 63 7.67 6.72 12.22
CA LEU A 63 7.47 5.87 11.04
C LEU A 63 6.75 6.63 9.91
N ARG A 64 5.74 7.46 10.22
CA ARG A 64 5.07 8.31 9.21
C ARG A 64 6.07 9.25 8.53
N VAL A 65 6.91 9.92 9.32
CA VAL A 65 7.96 10.81 8.79
C VAL A 65 8.90 10.05 7.86
N LEU A 66 9.38 8.87 8.28
CA LEU A 66 10.26 8.05 7.45
C LEU A 66 9.58 7.58 6.15
N MET A 67 8.29 7.24 6.19
CA MET A 67 7.54 6.89 4.97
C MET A 67 7.52 8.06 3.99
N ASN A 68 7.22 9.27 4.46
CA ASN A 68 7.17 10.49 3.64
C ASN A 68 8.56 10.85 3.08
N GLU A 69 9.62 10.70 3.86
CA GLU A 69 10.99 11.00 3.42
C GLU A 69 11.52 10.00 2.39
N ASN A 70 11.17 8.72 2.51
CA ASN A 70 11.70 7.65 1.65
C ASN A 70 10.89 7.45 0.36
N VAL A 71 9.68 8.01 0.28
CA VAL A 71 8.87 7.99 -0.94
C VAL A 71 8.56 9.43 -1.33
N PRO A 72 9.43 10.09 -2.12
CA PRO A 72 9.23 11.48 -2.52
C PRO A 72 7.89 11.67 -3.25
N ASP A 73 7.25 12.81 -3.01
CA ASP A 73 5.95 13.16 -3.61
C ASP A 73 4.81 12.19 -3.19
N SER A 74 4.94 11.44 -2.10
CA SER A 74 3.86 10.55 -1.65
C SER A 74 2.72 11.26 -0.91
N LEU A 75 3.04 12.28 -0.11
CA LEU A 75 2.08 12.97 0.72
C LEU A 75 1.23 13.94 -0.11
N VAL A 76 -0.07 13.71 -0.12
CA VAL A 76 -1.06 14.49 -0.87
C VAL A 76 -1.72 15.52 0.02
N THR A 77 -1.82 16.75 -0.47
CA THR A 77 -2.52 17.88 0.14
C THR A 77 -3.58 18.44 -0.81
N ASP A 78 -4.39 19.38 -0.34
CA ASP A 78 -5.32 20.19 -1.15
C ASP A 78 -6.45 19.38 -1.83
N PHE A 79 -6.79 18.20 -1.27
CA PHE A 79 -7.83 17.30 -1.76
C PHE A 79 -9.15 17.42 -0.98
N GLU A 80 -9.14 18.09 0.17
CA GLU A 80 -10.22 18.12 1.16
C GLU A 80 -11.51 18.71 0.59
N GLN A 81 -11.39 19.68 -0.33
CA GLN A 81 -12.53 20.29 -1.03
C GLN A 81 -13.33 19.29 -1.89
N LEU A 82 -12.73 18.16 -2.29
CA LEU A 82 -13.40 17.12 -3.06
C LEU A 82 -14.25 16.20 -2.18
N ILE A 83 -13.86 15.97 -0.92
CA ILE A 83 -14.52 15.04 0.00
C ILE A 83 -16.05 15.22 0.05
N PRO A 84 -16.60 16.44 0.27
CA PRO A 84 -18.05 16.62 0.35
C PRO A 84 -18.78 16.43 -0.98
N THR A 85 -18.06 16.41 -2.11
CA THR A 85 -18.65 16.23 -3.46
C THR A 85 -18.75 14.77 -3.89
N LEU A 86 -18.14 13.86 -3.13
CA LEU A 86 -18.08 12.45 -3.43
C LEU A 86 -19.14 11.69 -2.63
N GLU A 87 -19.66 10.64 -3.25
CA GLU A 87 -20.56 9.68 -2.63
C GLU A 87 -19.94 8.29 -2.77
N LEU A 88 -19.74 7.61 -1.63
CA LEU A 88 -19.30 6.22 -1.54
C LEU A 88 -20.22 5.48 -0.56
N PRO A 89 -20.30 4.14 -0.62
CA PRO A 89 -21.02 3.34 0.36
C PRO A 89 -20.62 3.65 1.80
N ASP A 90 -19.31 3.81 2.05
CA ASP A 90 -18.78 4.31 3.32
C ASP A 90 -18.39 5.80 3.19
N PRO A 91 -19.04 6.72 3.93
CA PRO A 91 -18.67 8.13 3.94
C PRO A 91 -17.24 8.41 4.41
N GLU A 92 -16.64 7.54 5.22
CA GLU A 92 -15.27 7.69 5.71
C GLU A 92 -14.25 7.40 4.60
N ASP A 93 -14.57 6.57 3.61
CA ASP A 93 -13.64 6.26 2.50
C ASP A 93 -13.52 7.36 1.44
N ARG A 94 -14.37 8.40 1.53
CA ARG A 94 -14.38 9.51 0.56
C ARG A 94 -13.05 10.27 0.52
N HIS A 95 -12.30 10.32 1.63
CA HIS A 95 -10.99 10.97 1.65
C HIS A 95 -9.96 10.24 0.78
N VAL A 96 -10.05 8.90 0.69
CA VAL A 96 -9.17 8.07 -0.14
C VAL A 96 -9.46 8.34 -1.63
N LEU A 97 -10.73 8.37 -2.02
CA LEU A 97 -11.12 8.68 -3.40
C LEU A 97 -10.79 10.13 -3.77
N ALA A 98 -10.99 11.09 -2.87
CA ALA A 98 -10.61 12.49 -3.07
C ALA A 98 -9.10 12.62 -3.35
N ALA A 99 -8.26 11.94 -2.57
CA ALA A 99 -6.81 11.91 -2.79
C ALA A 99 -6.44 11.28 -4.15
N ALA A 100 -7.15 10.20 -4.54
CA ALA A 100 -6.94 9.54 -5.82
C ALA A 100 -7.28 10.45 -7.01
N ILE A 101 -8.37 11.21 -6.91
CA ILE A 101 -8.76 12.19 -7.93
C ILE A 101 -7.75 13.33 -7.99
N ALA A 102 -7.38 13.93 -6.85
CA ALA A 102 -6.44 15.05 -6.78
C ALA A 102 -5.07 14.71 -7.37
N THR A 103 -4.65 13.45 -7.28
CA THR A 103 -3.36 12.98 -7.82
C THR A 103 -3.43 12.35 -9.20
N ASN A 104 -4.62 12.31 -9.82
CA ASN A 104 -4.87 11.55 -11.05
C ASN A 104 -4.37 10.10 -10.95
N ALA A 105 -4.54 9.50 -9.77
CA ALA A 105 -4.24 8.10 -9.54
C ALA A 105 -5.09 7.22 -10.45
N LYS A 106 -4.54 6.06 -10.81
CA LYS A 106 -5.26 5.06 -11.60
C LYS A 106 -5.76 3.92 -10.76
N ILE A 107 -5.15 3.72 -9.58
CA ILE A 107 -5.42 2.58 -8.72
C ILE A 107 -5.56 3.08 -7.28
N ILE A 108 -6.58 2.60 -6.58
CA ILE A 108 -6.66 2.57 -5.11
C ILE A 108 -6.36 1.14 -4.66
N VAL A 109 -5.35 0.95 -3.82
CA VAL A 109 -5.01 -0.36 -3.26
C VAL A 109 -5.70 -0.51 -1.92
N THR A 110 -6.65 -1.45 -1.83
CA THR A 110 -7.51 -1.64 -0.66
C THR A 110 -7.93 -3.11 -0.52
N PHE A 111 -8.15 -3.57 0.72
CA PHE A 111 -8.85 -4.83 0.98
C PHE A 111 -10.38 -4.69 0.80
N ASN A 112 -10.90 -3.48 0.93
CA ASN A 112 -12.31 -3.16 1.09
C ASN A 112 -12.97 -2.81 -0.25
N LEU A 113 -12.83 -3.68 -1.25
CA LEU A 113 -13.29 -3.41 -2.63
C LEU A 113 -14.76 -2.97 -2.74
N LYS A 114 -15.62 -3.50 -1.86
CA LYS A 114 -17.06 -3.15 -1.81
C LYS A 114 -17.31 -1.67 -1.47
N ASP A 115 -16.38 -1.03 -0.77
CA ASP A 115 -16.50 0.36 -0.32
C ASP A 115 -16.04 1.32 -1.44
N PHE A 116 -15.45 0.78 -2.50
CA PHE A 116 -15.06 1.50 -3.72
C PHE A 116 -15.69 0.90 -5.00
N PRO A 117 -17.01 1.00 -5.21
CA PRO A 117 -17.67 0.38 -6.36
C PRO A 117 -17.17 0.89 -7.72
N ASP A 118 -16.91 -0.03 -8.65
CA ASP A 118 -16.40 0.28 -10.00
C ASP A 118 -17.25 1.32 -10.75
N VAL A 119 -18.57 1.28 -10.60
CA VAL A 119 -19.49 2.23 -11.24
C VAL A 119 -19.28 3.68 -10.80
N ILE A 120 -18.77 3.89 -9.58
CA ILE A 120 -18.42 5.21 -9.06
C ILE A 120 -17.01 5.58 -9.52
N LEU A 121 -16.04 4.68 -9.34
CA LEU A 121 -14.64 4.92 -9.67
C LEU A 121 -14.39 5.15 -11.17
N ALA A 122 -15.12 4.45 -12.04
CA ALA A 122 -14.97 4.55 -13.49
C ALA A 122 -15.19 5.97 -14.02
N ARG A 123 -16.02 6.77 -13.34
CA ARG A 123 -16.27 8.19 -13.67
C ARG A 123 -15.01 9.06 -13.58
N HIS A 124 -14.04 8.60 -12.78
CA HIS A 124 -12.78 9.26 -12.53
C HIS A 124 -11.59 8.54 -13.20
N GLY A 125 -11.84 7.44 -13.92
CA GLY A 125 -10.79 6.62 -14.52
C GLY A 125 -9.88 5.95 -13.48
N ILE A 126 -10.45 5.61 -12.32
CA ILE A 126 -9.80 4.93 -11.19
C ILE A 126 -10.35 3.49 -11.11
N VAL A 127 -9.53 2.56 -10.64
CA VAL A 127 -9.97 1.22 -10.24
C VAL A 127 -9.51 0.90 -8.82
N ALA A 128 -10.29 0.13 -8.07
CA ALA A 128 -9.86 -0.43 -6.80
C ALA A 128 -9.21 -1.80 -7.06
N GLN A 129 -8.08 -2.07 -6.39
CA GLN A 129 -7.39 -3.36 -6.48
C GLN A 129 -7.06 -3.91 -5.11
N HIS A 130 -7.30 -5.21 -4.94
CA HIS A 130 -6.82 -5.96 -3.80
C HIS A 130 -5.27 -5.95 -3.79
N PRO A 131 -4.59 -5.85 -2.63
CA PRO A 131 -3.12 -5.83 -2.59
C PRO A 131 -2.48 -7.06 -3.22
N ASP A 132 -3.09 -8.25 -3.11
CA ASP A 132 -2.62 -9.46 -3.80
C ASP A 132 -2.67 -9.34 -5.34
N VAL A 133 -3.68 -8.66 -5.88
CA VAL A 133 -3.76 -8.42 -7.33
C VAL A 133 -2.74 -7.36 -7.74
N PHE A 134 -2.64 -6.28 -6.97
CA PHE A 134 -1.72 -5.18 -7.26
C PHE A 134 -0.26 -5.65 -7.26
N VAL A 135 0.18 -6.36 -6.22
CA VAL A 135 1.56 -6.88 -6.14
C VAL A 135 1.79 -7.97 -7.19
N GLY A 136 0.79 -8.80 -7.52
CA GLY A 136 0.87 -9.80 -8.60
C GLY A 136 1.19 -9.13 -9.94
N ASN A 137 0.45 -8.08 -10.29
CA ASN A 137 0.72 -7.29 -11.49
C ASN A 137 2.13 -6.68 -11.51
N LEU A 138 2.66 -6.29 -10.35
CA LEU A 138 4.04 -5.80 -10.25
C LEU A 138 5.06 -6.92 -10.45
N ILE A 139 4.79 -8.15 -9.97
CA ILE A 139 5.67 -9.31 -10.18
C ILE A 139 5.73 -9.66 -11.66
N GLU A 140 4.59 -9.69 -12.36
CA GLU A 140 4.56 -9.99 -13.80
C GLU A 140 5.35 -8.96 -14.62
N ARG A 141 5.25 -7.68 -14.23
CA ARG A 141 5.82 -6.58 -15.01
C ARG A 141 7.25 -6.22 -14.63
N TYR A 142 7.61 -6.38 -13.37
CA TYR A 142 8.87 -5.95 -12.77
C TYR A 142 9.44 -7.02 -11.81
N PRO A 143 9.61 -8.28 -12.25
CA PRO A 143 9.93 -9.40 -11.37
C PRO A 143 11.22 -9.17 -10.57
N GLN A 144 12.26 -8.64 -11.21
CA GLN A 144 13.54 -8.37 -10.58
C GLN A 144 13.45 -7.29 -9.48
N GLN A 145 12.72 -6.20 -9.74
CA GLN A 145 12.54 -5.11 -8.78
C GLN A 145 11.72 -5.54 -7.56
N VAL A 146 10.73 -6.43 -7.76
CA VAL A 146 9.96 -6.99 -6.65
C VAL A 146 10.81 -7.93 -5.82
N LEU A 147 11.59 -8.84 -6.43
CA LEU A 147 12.49 -9.71 -5.66
C LEU A 147 13.53 -8.92 -4.86
N GLN A 148 14.18 -7.95 -5.49
CA GLN A 148 15.15 -7.09 -4.80
C GLN A 148 14.51 -6.34 -3.63
N SER A 149 13.24 -5.94 -3.76
CA SER A 149 12.48 -5.34 -2.66
C SER A 149 12.30 -6.32 -1.50
N VAL A 150 11.97 -7.59 -1.78
CA VAL A 150 11.85 -8.64 -0.76
C VAL A 150 13.20 -8.90 -0.08
N ASP A 151 14.29 -9.05 -0.84
CA ASP A 151 15.63 -9.23 -0.28
C ASP A 151 16.04 -8.06 0.62
N THR A 152 15.72 -6.85 0.19
CA THR A 152 15.98 -5.62 0.94
C THR A 152 15.22 -5.61 2.27
N ILE A 153 13.96 -6.07 2.30
CA ILE A 153 13.19 -6.25 3.54
C ILE A 153 13.85 -7.31 4.44
N LEU A 154 14.18 -8.48 3.90
CA LEU A 154 14.81 -9.57 4.65
C LEU A 154 16.12 -9.12 5.32
N SER A 155 16.94 -8.32 4.63
CA SER A 155 18.20 -7.78 5.17
C SER A 155 18.02 -6.88 6.41
N ARG A 156 16.84 -6.24 6.54
CA ARG A 156 16.49 -5.37 7.68
C ARG A 156 15.91 -6.14 8.86
N LEU A 157 15.29 -7.28 8.60
CA LEU A 157 14.67 -8.13 9.62
C LEU A 157 15.76 -8.91 10.35
N LYS A 158 16.26 -8.35 11.46
CA LYS A 158 17.35 -8.94 12.27
C LYS A 158 16.91 -9.55 13.59
N ASN A 159 15.68 -9.25 14.05
CA ASN A 159 15.19 -9.65 15.38
C ASN A 159 13.70 -10.03 15.34
N PRO A 160 13.37 -11.31 15.09
CA PRO A 160 14.28 -12.37 14.66
C PRO A 160 14.67 -12.22 13.19
N PRO A 161 15.81 -12.80 12.75
CA PRO A 161 16.09 -12.99 11.33
C PRO A 161 14.97 -13.77 10.66
N GLN A 162 14.63 -13.41 9.42
CA GLN A 162 13.62 -14.11 8.62
C GLN A 162 14.26 -14.74 7.40
N THR A 163 13.82 -15.94 7.03
CA THR A 163 14.12 -16.56 5.74
C THR A 163 13.13 -16.06 4.69
N PHE A 164 13.45 -16.26 3.42
CA PHE A 164 12.55 -15.95 2.31
C PHE A 164 11.19 -16.65 2.48
N ASP A 165 11.20 -17.96 2.75
CA ASP A 165 9.96 -18.74 2.92
C ASP A 165 9.11 -18.28 4.10
N ASN A 166 9.72 -18.01 5.26
CA ASN A 166 8.98 -17.55 6.44
C ASN A 166 8.36 -16.15 6.20
N HIS A 167 9.07 -15.30 5.47
CA HIS A 167 8.54 -13.99 5.10
C HIS A 167 7.38 -14.11 4.12
N LEU A 168 7.47 -15.00 3.13
CA LEU A 168 6.35 -15.27 2.22
C LEU A 168 5.15 -15.86 2.94
N GLU A 169 5.33 -16.76 3.91
CA GLU A 169 4.23 -17.23 4.76
C GLU A 169 3.59 -16.09 5.56
N THR A 170 4.41 -15.16 6.07
CA THR A 170 3.91 -13.96 6.75
C THR A 170 3.04 -13.10 5.82
N LEU A 171 3.44 -12.92 4.56
CA LEU A 171 2.68 -12.20 3.54
C LEU A 171 1.40 -12.94 3.13
N ALA A 172 1.46 -14.27 2.99
CA ALA A 172 0.28 -15.09 2.72
C ALA A 172 -0.78 -14.94 3.83
N ASN A 173 -0.32 -14.89 5.10
CA ASN A 173 -1.19 -14.62 6.25
C ASN A 173 -1.76 -13.19 6.26
N GLN A 174 -1.22 -12.26 5.46
CA GLN A 174 -1.82 -10.94 5.20
C GLN A 174 -2.77 -10.94 3.99
N GLY A 175 -3.02 -12.10 3.37
CA GLY A 175 -3.91 -12.23 2.21
C GLY A 175 -3.23 -12.12 0.84
N LEU A 176 -1.89 -12.15 0.77
CA LEU A 176 -1.12 -12.07 -0.49
C LEU A 176 -0.84 -13.47 -1.07
N ILE A 177 -1.88 -14.30 -1.20
CA ILE A 177 -1.76 -15.73 -1.53
C ILE A 177 -1.17 -15.93 -2.94
N SER A 178 -1.70 -15.22 -3.94
CA SER A 178 -1.30 -15.39 -5.34
C SER A 178 0.12 -14.85 -5.56
N CYS A 179 0.42 -13.69 -4.98
CA CYS A 179 1.77 -13.10 -5.02
C CYS A 179 2.82 -14.04 -4.44
N VAL A 180 2.51 -14.69 -3.32
CA VAL A 180 3.43 -15.62 -2.66
C VAL A 180 3.73 -16.82 -3.56
N ALA A 181 2.72 -17.37 -4.24
CA ALA A 181 2.95 -18.43 -5.22
C ALA A 181 3.88 -17.96 -6.35
N MET A 182 3.60 -16.80 -6.94
CA MET A 182 4.43 -16.22 -8.01
C MET A 182 5.86 -15.94 -7.56
N LEU A 183 6.06 -15.43 -6.34
CA LEU A 183 7.40 -15.15 -5.79
C LEU A 183 8.19 -16.44 -5.54
N ARG A 184 7.54 -17.51 -5.08
CA ARG A 184 8.17 -18.83 -4.94
C ARG A 184 8.63 -19.37 -6.28
N ASP A 185 7.74 -19.32 -7.28
CA ASP A 185 8.07 -19.78 -8.63
C ASP A 185 9.22 -18.97 -9.21
N LEU A 186 9.19 -17.64 -9.05
CA LEU A 186 10.25 -16.77 -9.54
C LEU A 186 11.60 -17.03 -8.85
N HIS A 187 11.60 -17.22 -7.52
CA HIS A 187 12.80 -17.49 -6.74
C HIS A 187 13.43 -18.85 -7.09
N ASN A 188 12.60 -19.87 -7.39
CA ASN A 188 13.09 -21.21 -7.77
C ASN A 188 13.70 -21.27 -9.18
N ASN A 189 13.45 -20.25 -10.01
CA ASN A 189 13.92 -20.19 -11.40
C ASN A 189 15.16 -19.30 -11.58
N ILE A 190 15.79 -18.86 -10.48
CA ILE A 190 17.03 -18.05 -10.46
C ILE A 190 18.16 -18.92 -9.90
#